data_AF-A0A2E5LW28-F1
#
_entry.id   AF-A0A2E5LW28-F1
#
_cell.length_a   1.000
_cell.length_b   1.000
_cell.length_c   1.000
_cell.angle_alpha   90.00
_cell.angle_beta   90.00
_cell.angle_gamma   90.00
#
_symmetry.space_group_name_H-M   'P 1'
#
loop_
_entity.id
_entity.type
_entity.pdbx_description
1 polymer ?
#
loop_
_entity_poly.entity_id
_entity_poly.type
_entity_poly.pdbx_seq_one_letter_code
_entity_poly.pdbx_strand_id
1 'polypeptide(L)'
;MKNFILSLIIPFSIFGQEFLTYNHNGQQRAYIYYEPSNIEEDAPLVFVAHGYSGSAQEIMNYCGMNDLADQYGFSVCYPEGTSDNWGLNFWNVGYEFTQDSNVDDIDYITQLASFLQTTKNLSVENTFLTGMSNGAELCYLIACEYPGLFKAYAPVAGTIFPNGLTNNSCSGLPVSIFELHGTNDNVTLFEGDSNDQFWGPYLGIDSIINYWTDLNELEYLNIDTLPNFNNNNKFVISYKYFSKQNDKKVWLYKHKSGHSWDVDDIVVAEEIWGFFSQFLSNNNSSMTFINNKKFLIKKIDLLGREAINKGFQLFIYDDGSVEKKYFLE
;
A
#
# COMPACT_ATOMS: atom_id res chain seq x y z
N MET A 1 -37.12 -50.81 0.31
CA MET A 1 -36.93 -49.35 0.16
C MET A 1 -35.44 -49.08 0.29
N LYS A 2 -34.75 -48.72 -0.80
CA LYS A 2 -33.33 -48.35 -0.78
C LYS A 2 -33.27 -46.83 -0.58
N ASN A 3 -32.75 -46.37 0.56
CA ASN A 3 -32.53 -44.96 0.81
C ASN A 3 -31.31 -44.50 0.00
N PHE A 4 -31.55 -43.66 -1.00
CA PHE A 4 -30.50 -42.90 -1.68
C PHE A 4 -30.13 -41.71 -0.78
N ILE A 5 -28.90 -41.71 -0.26
CA ILE A 5 -28.32 -40.53 0.37
C ILE A 5 -27.82 -39.64 -0.77
N LEU A 6 -28.50 -38.51 -0.97
CA LEU A 6 -28.08 -37.47 -1.90
C LEU A 6 -27.01 -36.63 -1.19
N SER A 7 -25.73 -36.94 -1.44
CA SER A 7 -24.63 -36.06 -0.99
C SER A 7 -24.63 -34.81 -1.87
N LEU A 8 -25.07 -33.70 -1.29
CA LEU A 8 -24.91 -32.37 -1.87
C LEU A 8 -23.41 -32.00 -1.77
N ILE A 9 -22.69 -32.07 -2.89
CA ILE A 9 -21.33 -31.55 -2.96
C ILE A 9 -21.48 -30.04 -3.18
N ILE A 10 -21.29 -29.26 -2.12
CA ILE A 10 -21.13 -27.81 -2.23
C ILE A 10 -19.70 -27.59 -2.75
N PRO A 11 -19.50 -26.92 -3.89
CA PRO A 11 -18.16 -26.59 -4.34
C PRO A 11 -17.58 -25.58 -3.36
N PHE A 12 -16.62 -26.00 -2.54
CA PHE A 12 -15.69 -25.06 -1.91
C PHE A 12 -14.86 -24.47 -3.03
N SER A 13 -15.14 -23.23 -3.41
CA SER A 13 -14.24 -22.48 -4.28
C SER A 13 -12.95 -22.22 -3.50
N ILE A 14 -11.93 -23.02 -3.79
CA ILE A 14 -10.56 -22.81 -3.32
C ILE A 14 -9.94 -21.78 -4.26
N PHE A 15 -10.28 -20.50 -4.10
CA PHE A 15 -9.58 -19.43 -4.79
C PHE A 15 -9.43 -18.25 -3.86
N GLY A 16 -8.22 -18.07 -3.31
CA GLY A 16 -7.87 -16.84 -2.63
C GLY A 16 -7.62 -15.68 -3.59
N GLN A 17 -7.57 -15.92 -4.90
CA GLN A 17 -7.32 -14.90 -5.93
C GLN A 17 -8.32 -15.05 -7.08
N GLU A 18 -8.96 -13.95 -7.48
CA GLU A 18 -9.94 -13.88 -8.56
C GLU A 18 -9.56 -12.76 -9.54
N PHE A 19 -9.67 -13.04 -10.85
CA PHE A 19 -9.53 -12.05 -11.92
C PHE A 19 -10.91 -11.65 -12.39
N LEU A 20 -11.29 -10.39 -12.15
CA LEU A 20 -12.66 -9.92 -12.28
C LEU A 20 -12.72 -8.66 -13.14
N THR A 21 -13.94 -8.31 -13.57
CA THR A 21 -14.23 -7.03 -14.19
C THR A 21 -15.37 -6.33 -13.47
N TYR A 22 -15.32 -5.01 -13.43
CA TYR A 22 -16.36 -4.16 -12.91
C TYR A 22 -16.85 -3.22 -14.02
N ASN A 23 -18.16 -3.08 -14.17
CA ASN A 23 -18.74 -2.17 -15.15
C ASN A 23 -18.85 -0.76 -14.56
N HIS A 24 -17.87 0.09 -14.86
CA HIS A 24 -17.85 1.49 -14.45
C HIS A 24 -18.36 2.37 -15.59
N ASN A 25 -19.54 2.96 -15.42
CA ASN A 25 -20.14 3.90 -16.40
C ASN A 25 -20.20 3.36 -17.86
N GLY A 26 -20.37 2.05 -18.03
CA GLY A 26 -20.42 1.39 -19.35
C GLY A 26 -19.08 0.86 -19.86
N GLN A 27 -17.98 1.09 -19.13
CA GLN A 27 -16.66 0.55 -19.41
C GLN A 27 -16.36 -0.64 -18.48
N GLN A 28 -15.87 -1.75 -19.04
CA GLN A 28 -15.36 -2.86 -18.24
C GLN A 28 -13.95 -2.54 -17.75
N ARG A 29 -13.78 -2.41 -16.43
CA ARG A 29 -12.50 -2.18 -15.75
C ARG A 29 -12.07 -3.47 -15.05
N ALA A 30 -10.88 -3.97 -15.40
CA ALA A 30 -10.34 -5.18 -14.79
C ALA A 30 -9.80 -4.90 -13.38
N TYR A 31 -9.81 -5.91 -12.52
CA TYR A 31 -9.14 -5.89 -11.22
C TYR A 31 -8.84 -7.32 -10.78
N ILE A 32 -7.85 -7.47 -9.90
CA ILE A 32 -7.58 -8.71 -9.19
C ILE A 32 -8.05 -8.53 -7.75
N TYR A 33 -8.85 -9.48 -7.28
CA TYR A 33 -9.28 -9.52 -5.89
C TYR A 33 -8.62 -10.70 -5.20
N TYR A 34 -8.12 -10.46 -3.99
CA TYR A 34 -7.52 -11.48 -3.16
C TYR A 34 -8.17 -11.50 -1.77
N GLU A 35 -8.51 -12.69 -1.28
CA GLU A 35 -9.02 -12.91 0.07
C GLU A 35 -8.43 -14.19 0.70
N PRO A 36 -8.09 -14.16 2.00
CA PRO A 36 -7.72 -15.37 2.73
C PRO A 36 -8.87 -16.37 2.81
N SER A 37 -8.55 -17.67 2.94
CA SER A 37 -9.57 -18.74 2.95
C SER A 37 -10.60 -18.66 4.08
N ASN A 38 -10.27 -17.97 5.18
CA ASN A 38 -11.13 -17.82 6.36
C ASN A 38 -11.31 -16.35 6.71
N ILE A 39 -11.66 -15.52 5.72
CA ILE A 39 -11.94 -14.12 5.96
C ILE A 39 -13.21 -13.98 6.82
N GLU A 40 -13.12 -13.16 7.87
CA GLU A 40 -14.24 -12.84 8.76
C GLU A 40 -15.15 -11.79 8.10
N GLU A 41 -16.42 -11.73 8.54
CA GLU A 41 -17.30 -10.62 8.19
C GLU A 41 -16.72 -9.29 8.71
N ASP A 42 -16.95 -8.19 7.97
CA ASP A 42 -16.43 -6.86 8.30
C ASP A 42 -14.88 -6.83 8.36
N ALA A 43 -14.21 -7.71 7.61
CA ALA A 43 -12.77 -7.69 7.48
C ALA A 43 -12.27 -6.42 6.75
N PRO A 44 -11.06 -5.93 7.07
CA PRO A 44 -10.47 -4.79 6.37
C PRO A 44 -10.26 -5.03 4.88
N LEU A 45 -10.21 -3.96 4.10
CA LEU A 45 -9.95 -3.99 2.66
C LEU A 45 -8.80 -3.05 2.31
N VAL A 46 -7.80 -3.54 1.60
CA VAL A 46 -6.67 -2.74 1.12
C VAL A 46 -6.69 -2.66 -0.40
N PHE A 47 -6.69 -1.45 -0.94
CA PHE A 47 -6.46 -1.22 -2.36
C PHE A 47 -4.96 -1.00 -2.62
N VAL A 48 -4.43 -1.61 -3.68
CA VAL A 48 -3.03 -1.48 -4.08
C VAL A 48 -2.95 -1.11 -5.58
N ALA A 49 -2.67 0.16 -5.86
CA ALA A 49 -2.61 0.70 -7.22
C ALA A 49 -1.20 0.57 -7.83
N HIS A 50 -1.11 0.06 -9.07
CA HIS A 50 0.15 -0.07 -9.80
C HIS A 50 0.68 1.28 -10.29
N GLY A 51 1.98 1.34 -10.63
CA GLY A 51 2.59 2.51 -11.26
C GLY A 51 2.33 2.61 -12.77
N TYR A 52 2.73 3.73 -13.37
CA TYR A 52 2.57 3.98 -14.80
C TYR A 52 3.27 2.88 -15.62
N SER A 53 2.67 2.45 -16.73
CA SER A 53 3.07 1.32 -17.58
C SER A 53 3.00 -0.07 -16.95
N GLY A 54 2.71 -0.16 -15.65
CA GLY A 54 2.58 -1.43 -14.93
C GLY A 54 1.19 -2.06 -15.09
N SER A 55 0.93 -3.09 -14.29
CA SER A 55 -0.40 -3.74 -14.24
C SER A 55 -0.80 -4.19 -12.84
N ALA A 56 -2.09 -4.50 -12.65
CA ALA A 56 -2.60 -5.08 -11.40
C ALA A 56 -1.86 -6.38 -11.01
N GLN A 57 -1.53 -7.21 -11.99
CA GLN A 57 -0.80 -8.46 -11.76
C GLN A 57 0.65 -8.21 -11.33
N GLU A 58 1.32 -7.21 -11.92
CA GLU A 58 2.71 -6.90 -11.59
C GLU A 58 2.84 -6.37 -10.17
N ILE A 59 2.03 -5.36 -9.78
CA ILE A 59 2.07 -4.82 -8.42
C ILE A 59 1.76 -5.90 -7.38
N MET A 60 0.77 -6.76 -7.62
CA MET A 60 0.44 -7.88 -6.73
C MET A 60 1.62 -8.83 -6.53
N ASN A 61 2.42 -9.07 -7.59
CA ASN A 61 3.54 -10.01 -7.52
C ASN A 61 4.70 -9.52 -6.64
N TYR A 62 4.92 -8.21 -6.52
CA TYR A 62 6.06 -7.67 -5.77
C TYR A 62 5.68 -6.91 -4.51
N CYS A 63 4.43 -6.49 -4.34
CA CYS A 63 4.07 -5.62 -3.22
C CYS A 63 4.02 -6.35 -1.88
N GLY A 64 3.85 -7.69 -1.87
CA GLY A 64 3.84 -8.53 -0.66
C GLY A 64 2.54 -8.48 0.16
N MET A 65 1.47 -7.85 -0.35
CA MET A 65 0.26 -7.62 0.44
C MET A 65 -0.60 -8.88 0.65
N ASN A 66 -0.55 -9.86 -0.26
CA ASN A 66 -1.28 -11.12 -0.11
C ASN A 66 -0.80 -11.94 1.11
N ASP A 67 0.52 -12.01 1.33
CA ASP A 67 1.08 -12.72 2.49
C ASP A 67 0.62 -12.08 3.81
N LEU A 68 0.53 -10.75 3.84
CA LEU A 68 0.03 -10.03 5.01
C LEU A 68 -1.48 -10.19 5.16
N ALA A 69 -2.24 -10.23 4.07
CA ALA A 69 -3.66 -10.53 4.09
C ALA A 69 -3.93 -11.90 4.73
N ASP A 70 -3.19 -12.94 4.33
CA ASP A 70 -3.25 -14.27 4.95
C ASP A 70 -2.89 -14.23 6.44
N GLN A 71 -1.90 -13.43 6.83
CA GLN A 71 -1.42 -13.34 8.21
C GLN A 71 -2.38 -12.58 9.13
N TYR A 72 -2.99 -11.50 8.64
CA TYR A 72 -3.73 -10.54 9.46
C TYR A 72 -5.24 -10.51 9.20
N GLY A 73 -5.73 -11.26 8.21
CA GLY A 73 -7.17 -11.43 7.97
C GLY A 73 -7.82 -10.21 7.33
N PHE A 74 -7.30 -9.73 6.21
CA PHE A 74 -7.90 -8.66 5.40
C PHE A 74 -7.93 -9.04 3.91
N SER A 75 -8.78 -8.39 3.11
CA SER A 75 -8.82 -8.56 1.65
C SER A 75 -7.97 -7.53 0.94
N VAL A 76 -7.52 -7.86 -0.28
CA VAL A 76 -6.77 -6.96 -1.15
C VAL A 76 -7.46 -6.81 -2.50
N CYS A 77 -7.57 -5.57 -2.99
CA CYS A 77 -8.00 -5.26 -4.34
C CYS A 77 -6.86 -4.60 -5.11
N TYR A 78 -6.51 -5.18 -6.26
CA TYR A 78 -5.55 -4.64 -7.22
C TYR A 78 -6.30 -4.17 -8.46
N PRO A 79 -6.73 -2.89 -8.50
CA PRO A 79 -7.44 -2.37 -9.66
C PRO A 79 -6.48 -2.16 -10.85
N GLU A 80 -6.99 -2.31 -12.08
CA GLU A 80 -6.24 -2.07 -13.32
C GLU A 80 -6.54 -0.65 -13.87
N GLY A 81 -5.49 0.12 -14.12
CA GLY A 81 -5.56 1.42 -14.78
C GLY A 81 -6.01 1.30 -16.23
N THR A 82 -6.56 2.38 -16.80
CA THR A 82 -6.83 2.43 -18.25
C THR A 82 -5.55 2.59 -19.04
N SER A 83 -5.54 2.23 -20.33
CA SER A 83 -4.38 2.47 -21.20
C SER A 83 -4.43 3.86 -21.83
N ASP A 84 -3.28 4.53 -21.89
CA ASP A 84 -3.10 5.80 -22.59
C ASP A 84 -2.96 5.61 -24.12
N ASN A 85 -2.63 6.70 -24.82
CA ASN A 85 -2.45 6.70 -26.28
C ASN A 85 -1.24 5.88 -26.76
N TRP A 86 -0.32 5.50 -25.87
CA TRP A 86 0.80 4.61 -26.16
C TRP A 86 0.51 3.15 -25.78
N GLY A 87 -0.68 2.87 -25.24
CA GLY A 87 -1.07 1.54 -24.77
C GLY A 87 -0.46 1.19 -23.41
N LEU A 88 -0.01 2.18 -22.64
CA LEU A 88 0.55 1.99 -21.32
C LEU A 88 -0.53 2.26 -20.27
N ASN A 89 -0.68 1.35 -19.30
CA ASN A 89 -1.69 1.51 -18.27
C ASN A 89 -1.29 2.62 -17.29
N PHE A 90 -2.27 3.43 -16.89
CA PHE A 90 -2.09 4.57 -16.03
C PHE A 90 -3.37 4.88 -15.22
N TRP A 91 -3.17 5.71 -14.21
CA TRP A 91 -4.19 6.43 -13.45
C TRP A 91 -4.17 7.89 -13.88
N ASN A 92 -5.34 8.45 -14.16
CA ASN A 92 -5.49 9.84 -14.57
C ASN A 92 -5.29 10.76 -13.36
N VAL A 93 -4.03 11.12 -13.11
CA VAL A 93 -3.60 11.97 -11.98
C VAL A 93 -3.24 13.39 -12.43
N GLY A 94 -3.50 13.72 -13.70
CA GLY A 94 -3.24 15.04 -14.28
C GLY A 94 -1.83 15.21 -14.86
N TYR A 95 -1.26 14.16 -15.44
CA TYR A 95 -0.01 14.28 -16.17
C TYR A 95 -0.15 15.20 -17.40
N GLU A 96 0.93 15.88 -17.78
CA GLU A 96 0.96 16.77 -18.95
C GLU A 96 0.56 16.04 -20.24
N PHE A 97 1.03 14.80 -20.44
CA PHE A 97 0.68 14.00 -21.61
C PHE A 97 -0.71 13.34 -21.56
N THR A 98 -1.44 13.46 -20.44
CA THR A 98 -2.81 12.93 -20.28
C THR A 98 -3.86 14.01 -20.02
N GLN A 99 -3.55 15.29 -20.27
CA GLN A 99 -4.47 16.42 -20.00
C GLN A 99 -5.83 16.30 -20.70
N ASP A 100 -5.90 15.66 -21.87
CA ASP A 100 -7.14 15.45 -22.62
C ASP A 100 -7.92 14.20 -22.16
N SER A 101 -7.40 13.46 -21.17
CA SER A 101 -8.05 12.27 -20.63
C SER A 101 -9.29 12.63 -19.81
N ASN A 102 -10.43 12.05 -20.18
CA ASN A 102 -11.68 12.14 -19.41
C ASN A 102 -11.92 10.92 -18.53
N VAL A 103 -10.88 10.10 -18.26
CA VAL A 103 -11.00 8.94 -17.38
C VAL A 103 -11.15 9.42 -15.95
N ASP A 104 -12.22 8.98 -15.28
CA ASP A 104 -12.49 9.29 -13.87
C ASP A 104 -12.09 8.09 -13.00
N ASP A 105 -10.80 8.02 -12.67
CA ASP A 105 -10.28 6.93 -11.84
C ASP A 105 -10.69 7.06 -10.37
N ILE A 106 -10.99 8.27 -9.88
CA ILE A 106 -11.47 8.47 -8.52
C ILE A 106 -12.87 7.86 -8.36
N ASP A 107 -13.79 8.16 -9.28
CA ASP A 107 -15.13 7.58 -9.27
C ASP A 107 -15.07 6.06 -9.47
N TYR A 108 -14.18 5.56 -10.34
CA TYR A 108 -13.97 4.12 -10.50
C TYR A 108 -13.56 3.43 -9.18
N ILE A 109 -12.53 3.94 -8.51
CA ILE A 109 -12.03 3.38 -7.25
C ILE A 109 -13.10 3.48 -6.15
N THR A 110 -13.81 4.60 -6.09
CA THR A 110 -14.92 4.83 -5.14
C THR A 110 -16.02 3.79 -5.31
N GLN A 111 -16.49 3.60 -6.55
CA GLN A 111 -17.56 2.66 -6.84
C GLN A 111 -17.11 1.21 -6.67
N LEU A 112 -15.86 0.88 -7.02
CA LEU A 112 -15.30 -0.45 -6.81
C LEU A 112 -15.17 -0.79 -5.32
N ALA A 113 -14.72 0.15 -4.49
CA ALA A 113 -14.67 -0.04 -3.04
C ALA A 113 -16.05 -0.33 -2.45
N SER A 114 -17.05 0.50 -2.77
CA SER A 114 -18.45 0.30 -2.34
C SER A 114 -19.02 -1.04 -2.81
N PHE A 115 -18.73 -1.42 -4.06
CA PHE A 115 -19.13 -2.70 -4.63
C PHE A 115 -18.54 -3.88 -3.85
N LEU A 116 -17.23 -3.87 -3.58
CA LEU A 116 -16.56 -4.96 -2.85
C LEU A 116 -17.00 -5.02 -1.39
N GLN A 117 -17.10 -3.88 -0.70
CA GLN A 117 -17.62 -3.80 0.66
C GLN A 117 -19.01 -4.45 0.77
N THR A 118 -19.89 -4.18 -0.20
CA THR A 118 -21.25 -4.74 -0.21
C THR A 118 -21.28 -6.21 -0.60
N THR A 119 -20.55 -6.61 -1.65
CA THR A 119 -20.66 -7.96 -2.23
C THR A 119 -19.82 -9.01 -1.53
N LYS A 120 -18.76 -8.60 -0.83
CA LYS A 120 -17.86 -9.47 -0.06
C LYS A 120 -18.01 -9.29 1.46
N ASN A 121 -18.97 -8.46 1.92
CA ASN A 121 -19.19 -8.14 3.33
C ASN A 121 -17.94 -7.59 4.05
N LEU A 122 -17.21 -6.70 3.37
CA LEU A 122 -15.98 -6.08 3.89
C LEU A 122 -16.26 -4.74 4.57
N SER A 123 -15.33 -4.32 5.42
CA SER A 123 -15.51 -3.13 6.25
C SER A 123 -15.43 -1.82 5.48
N VAL A 124 -16.45 -0.98 5.63
CA VAL A 124 -16.42 0.40 5.12
C VAL A 124 -15.41 1.24 5.91
N GLU A 125 -15.37 1.08 7.23
CA GLU A 125 -14.52 1.89 8.13
C GLU A 125 -13.04 1.51 8.08
N ASN A 126 -12.75 0.25 7.76
CA ASN A 126 -11.39 -0.31 7.70
C ASN A 126 -10.95 -0.53 6.24
N THR A 127 -11.23 0.42 5.36
CA THR A 127 -10.73 0.42 3.97
C THR A 127 -9.56 1.39 3.80
N PHE A 128 -8.48 0.92 3.17
CA PHE A 128 -7.22 1.64 3.02
C PHE A 128 -6.73 1.64 1.56
N LEU A 129 -5.87 2.60 1.21
CA LEU A 129 -5.31 2.71 -0.13
C LEU A 129 -3.79 2.90 -0.09
N THR A 130 -3.07 2.11 -0.88
CA THR A 130 -1.65 2.24 -1.15
C THR A 130 -1.40 2.08 -2.66
N GLY A 131 -0.21 2.41 -3.10
CA GLY A 131 0.21 2.26 -4.48
C GLY A 131 1.63 2.74 -4.68
N MET A 132 2.18 2.46 -5.86
CA MET A 132 3.53 2.87 -6.24
C MET A 132 3.49 3.90 -7.36
N SER A 133 4.35 4.92 -7.34
CA SER A 133 4.56 5.84 -8.46
C SER A 133 3.24 6.53 -8.86
N ASN A 134 2.76 6.35 -10.09
CA ASN A 134 1.43 6.79 -10.53
C ASN A 134 0.26 6.31 -9.64
N GLY A 135 0.35 5.11 -9.06
CA GLY A 135 -0.62 4.62 -8.08
C GLY A 135 -0.49 5.31 -6.71
N ALA A 136 0.71 5.76 -6.34
CA ALA A 136 0.94 6.59 -5.15
C ALA A 136 0.39 8.01 -5.36
N GLU A 137 0.51 8.56 -6.56
CA GLU A 137 -0.09 9.85 -6.94
C GLU A 137 -1.62 9.78 -6.93
N LEU A 138 -2.22 8.63 -7.33
CA LEU A 138 -3.64 8.38 -7.14
C LEU A 138 -4.04 8.38 -5.65
N CYS A 139 -3.20 7.83 -4.76
CA CYS A 139 -3.44 7.89 -3.31
C CYS A 139 -3.55 9.35 -2.85
N TYR A 140 -2.60 10.19 -3.27
CA TYR A 140 -2.59 11.60 -2.92
C TYR A 140 -3.77 12.37 -3.51
N LEU A 141 -4.11 12.11 -4.77
CA LEU A 141 -5.24 12.74 -5.44
C LEU A 141 -6.54 12.47 -4.70
N ILE A 142 -6.80 11.20 -4.35
CA ILE A 142 -7.99 10.79 -3.59
C ILE A 142 -7.95 11.39 -2.18
N ALA A 143 -6.79 11.38 -1.50
CA ALA A 143 -6.65 11.99 -0.17
C ALA A 143 -6.97 13.50 -0.18
N CYS A 144 -6.63 14.21 -1.26
CA CYS A 144 -6.92 15.62 -1.41
C CYS A 144 -8.39 15.89 -1.75
N GLU A 145 -8.93 15.22 -2.77
CA GLU A 145 -10.28 15.50 -3.29
C GLU A 145 -11.39 14.80 -2.48
N TYR A 146 -11.13 13.58 -1.99
CA TYR A 146 -12.10 12.72 -1.30
C TYR A 146 -11.50 12.09 -0.02
N PRO A 147 -11.04 12.91 0.94
CA PRO A 147 -10.30 12.48 2.14
C PRO A 147 -11.01 11.42 3.00
N GLY A 148 -12.34 11.35 2.94
CA GLY A 148 -13.15 10.40 3.70
C GLY A 148 -13.41 9.05 3.02
N LEU A 149 -12.91 8.85 1.78
CA LEU A 149 -13.14 7.61 1.04
C LEU A 149 -12.37 6.43 1.64
N PHE A 150 -11.11 6.66 2.01
CA PHE A 150 -10.25 5.70 2.68
C PHE A 150 -9.85 6.21 4.07
N LYS A 151 -9.69 5.29 5.01
CA LYS A 151 -9.33 5.61 6.39
C LYS A 151 -7.93 6.20 6.51
N ALA A 152 -7.00 5.69 5.70
CA ALA A 152 -5.61 6.15 5.61
C ALA A 152 -5.00 5.77 4.26
N TYR A 153 -3.95 6.48 3.87
CA TYR A 153 -3.25 6.32 2.59
C TYR A 153 -1.77 6.04 2.81
N ALA A 154 -1.17 5.17 2.00
CA ALA A 154 0.25 4.84 2.08
C ALA A 154 0.94 4.86 0.70
N PRO A 155 1.09 6.03 0.07
CA PRO A 155 1.89 6.19 -1.14
C PRO A 155 3.35 5.73 -1.01
N VAL A 156 3.87 5.16 -2.10
CA VAL A 156 5.27 4.74 -2.26
C VAL A 156 5.84 5.35 -3.54
N ALA A 157 6.91 6.13 -3.41
CA ALA A 157 7.60 6.78 -4.53
C ALA A 157 6.67 7.64 -5.41
N GLY A 158 5.70 8.34 -4.80
CA GLY A 158 4.75 9.22 -5.50
C GLY A 158 4.91 10.69 -5.10
N THR A 159 4.12 11.55 -5.73
CA THR A 159 4.09 13.00 -5.44
C THR A 159 2.69 13.60 -5.64
N ILE A 160 2.58 14.91 -5.49
CA ILE A 160 1.39 15.72 -5.75
C ILE A 160 1.68 16.67 -6.92
N PHE A 161 0.83 16.65 -7.93
CA PHE A 161 0.85 17.60 -9.05
C PHE A 161 0.03 18.84 -8.70
N PRO A 162 0.62 20.05 -8.48
CA PRO A 162 -0.09 21.32 -8.22
C PRO A 162 -1.18 21.68 -9.23
N ASN A 163 -1.11 21.15 -10.45
CA ASN A 163 -2.02 21.48 -11.56
C ASN A 163 -2.83 20.27 -12.06
N GLY A 164 -3.03 19.24 -11.21
CA GLY A 164 -3.82 18.06 -11.56
C GLY A 164 -5.30 18.36 -11.87
N LEU A 165 -6.09 17.31 -12.14
CA LEU A 165 -7.38 17.38 -12.84
C LEU A 165 -8.41 18.39 -12.31
N THR A 166 -8.32 18.86 -11.05
CA THR A 166 -9.10 20.01 -10.59
C THR A 166 -8.37 20.99 -9.66
N ASN A 167 -7.38 21.73 -10.18
CA ASN A 167 -6.85 22.96 -9.54
C ASN A 167 -6.47 22.81 -8.05
N ASN A 168 -5.94 21.65 -7.65
CA ASN A 168 -5.39 21.34 -6.33
C ASN A 168 -6.07 22.01 -5.14
N SER A 169 -7.39 21.96 -5.10
CA SER A 169 -8.11 22.23 -3.88
C SER A 169 -8.18 20.93 -3.11
N CYS A 170 -7.04 20.52 -2.52
CA CYS A 170 -7.11 19.60 -1.40
C CYS A 170 -8.16 20.17 -0.44
N SER A 171 -9.18 19.37 -0.15
CA SER A 171 -10.41 19.78 0.55
C SER A 171 -10.16 20.43 1.91
N GLY A 172 -8.93 20.33 2.44
CA GLY A 172 -8.53 20.88 3.73
C GLY A 172 -9.09 20.05 4.89
N LEU A 173 -9.43 18.78 4.65
CA LEU A 173 -9.84 17.87 5.71
C LEU A 173 -8.68 16.96 6.13
N PRO A 174 -8.49 16.71 7.43
CA PRO A 174 -7.42 15.86 7.94
C PRO A 174 -7.49 14.39 7.48
N VAL A 175 -6.36 13.84 7.01
CA VAL A 175 -6.20 12.41 6.67
C VAL A 175 -4.86 11.87 7.18
N SER A 176 -4.78 10.57 7.39
CA SER A 176 -3.52 9.92 7.77
C SER A 176 -2.73 9.49 6.53
N ILE A 177 -1.46 9.89 6.44
CA ILE A 177 -0.56 9.61 5.32
C ILE A 177 0.67 8.84 5.79
N PHE A 178 1.01 7.77 5.07
CA PHE A 178 2.34 7.17 5.06
C PHE A 178 3.00 7.53 3.73
N GLU A 179 4.27 7.87 3.72
CA GLU A 179 5.07 8.08 2.51
C GLU A 179 6.39 7.34 2.66
N LEU A 180 6.77 6.62 1.61
CA LEU A 180 8.11 6.05 1.49
C LEU A 180 8.74 6.55 0.20
N HIS A 181 9.93 7.15 0.31
CA HIS A 181 10.56 7.81 -0.83
C HIS A 181 12.09 7.69 -0.82
N GLY A 182 12.63 7.47 -2.02
CA GLY A 182 14.05 7.41 -2.28
C GLY A 182 14.66 8.80 -2.48
N THR A 183 15.68 9.16 -1.72
CA THR A 183 16.40 10.44 -1.93
C THR A 183 17.24 10.44 -3.21
N ASN A 184 17.44 9.27 -3.82
CA ASN A 184 18.10 9.10 -5.12
C ASN A 184 17.11 8.71 -6.23
N ASP A 185 15.81 8.90 -5.99
CA ASP A 185 14.80 8.74 -7.03
C ASP A 185 15.09 9.68 -8.19
N ASN A 186 15.13 9.11 -9.40
CA ASN A 186 15.46 9.81 -10.65
C ASN A 186 14.27 9.86 -11.62
N VAL A 187 13.09 9.43 -11.16
CA VAL A 187 11.81 9.51 -11.88
C VAL A 187 10.94 10.58 -11.22
N THR A 188 10.69 10.42 -9.93
CA THR A 188 9.98 11.39 -9.09
C THR A 188 10.97 11.96 -8.10
N LEU A 189 11.50 13.15 -8.38
CA LEU A 189 12.57 13.72 -7.57
C LEU A 189 12.08 14.01 -6.15
N PHE A 190 12.87 13.63 -5.14
CA PHE A 190 12.55 13.88 -3.73
C PHE A 190 12.29 15.37 -3.44
N GLU A 191 13.09 16.26 -4.07
CA GLU A 191 12.97 17.72 -3.93
C GLU A 191 11.83 18.33 -4.75
N GLY A 192 11.16 17.52 -5.58
CA GLY A 192 10.18 17.98 -6.56
C GLY A 192 10.83 18.52 -7.83
N ASP A 193 10.00 18.77 -8.83
CA ASP A 193 10.41 19.51 -10.03
C ASP A 193 9.27 20.42 -10.49
N SER A 194 9.43 21.73 -10.25
CA SER A 194 8.44 22.73 -10.64
C SER A 194 8.45 23.03 -12.15
N ASN A 195 9.39 22.48 -12.91
CA ASN A 195 9.56 22.73 -14.34
C ASN A 195 9.49 21.45 -15.18
N ASP A 196 9.15 20.31 -14.58
CA ASP A 196 8.98 19.06 -15.34
C ASP A 196 7.93 19.26 -16.45
N GLN A 197 8.28 18.87 -17.66
CA GLN A 197 7.45 19.03 -18.87
C GLN A 197 6.90 17.71 -19.39
N PHE A 198 7.27 16.59 -18.76
CA PHE A 198 6.81 15.27 -19.18
C PHE A 198 5.65 14.83 -18.31
N TRP A 199 5.87 14.66 -17.02
CA TRP A 199 4.80 14.42 -16.04
C TRP A 199 4.02 15.70 -15.77
N GLY A 200 4.68 16.86 -15.85
CA GLY A 200 4.16 18.15 -15.43
C GLY A 200 4.73 18.55 -14.06
N PRO A 201 4.67 19.84 -13.66
CA PRO A 201 5.24 20.29 -12.40
C PRO A 201 4.69 19.53 -11.19
N TYR A 202 5.54 19.17 -10.23
CA TYR A 202 5.16 18.46 -8.99
C TYR A 202 5.90 18.95 -7.74
N LEU A 203 5.31 18.70 -6.56
CA LEU A 203 5.83 19.13 -5.27
C LEU A 203 6.97 18.22 -4.76
N GLY A 204 7.87 18.80 -3.97
CA GLY A 204 8.83 18.01 -3.20
C GLY A 204 8.21 17.33 -1.99
N ILE A 205 8.75 16.18 -1.60
CA ILE A 205 8.20 15.32 -0.56
C ILE A 205 8.14 16.02 0.79
N ASP A 206 9.17 16.81 1.14
CA ASP A 206 9.14 17.59 2.39
C ASP A 206 7.99 18.62 2.39
N SER A 207 7.62 19.19 1.23
CA SER A 207 6.46 20.10 1.13
C SER A 207 5.14 19.36 1.36
N ILE A 208 5.01 18.15 0.81
CA ILE A 208 3.82 17.31 0.95
C ILE A 208 3.65 16.87 2.42
N ILE A 209 4.73 16.45 3.06
CA ILE A 209 4.71 16.04 4.46
C ILE A 209 4.36 17.21 5.37
N ASN A 210 4.96 18.38 5.15
CA ASN A 210 4.64 19.59 5.91
C ASN A 210 3.16 19.98 5.76
N TYR A 211 2.61 19.91 4.55
CA TYR A 211 1.20 20.20 4.30
C TYR A 211 0.28 19.35 5.18
N TRP A 212 0.48 18.03 5.20
CA TRP A 212 -0.37 17.14 6.00
C TRP A 212 -0.08 17.21 7.49
N THR A 213 1.16 17.46 7.93
CA THR A 213 1.44 17.66 9.36
C THR A 213 0.77 18.92 9.89
N ASP A 214 0.79 19.99 9.11
CA ASP A 214 0.17 21.27 9.48
C ASP A 214 -1.36 21.14 9.47
N LEU A 215 -1.93 20.55 8.42
CA LEU A 215 -3.37 20.37 8.29
C LEU A 215 -3.95 19.45 9.38
N ASN A 216 -3.19 18.43 9.79
CA ASN A 216 -3.58 17.50 10.84
C ASN A 216 -3.24 18.01 12.26
N GLU A 217 -2.64 19.19 12.41
CA GLU A 217 -2.22 19.74 13.70
C GLU A 217 -1.32 18.77 14.50
N LEU A 218 -0.29 18.21 13.86
CA LEU A 218 0.62 17.23 14.48
C LEU A 218 1.77 17.92 15.21
N GLU A 219 1.82 17.74 16.53
CA GLU A 219 2.76 18.48 17.41
C GLU A 219 4.03 17.69 17.75
N TYR A 220 4.01 16.36 17.61
CA TYR A 220 5.10 15.48 18.04
C TYR A 220 5.75 14.79 16.84
N LEU A 221 7.08 14.64 16.90
CA LEU A 221 7.88 13.93 15.92
C LEU A 221 8.77 12.89 16.61
N ASN A 222 8.70 11.65 16.15
CA ASN A 222 9.66 10.61 16.47
C ASN A 222 10.52 10.31 15.22
N ILE A 223 11.84 10.28 15.39
CA ILE A 223 12.78 9.94 14.32
C ILE A 223 13.52 8.68 14.73
N ASP A 224 13.56 7.69 13.84
CA ASP A 224 14.29 6.45 14.05
C ASP A 224 15.07 6.03 12.80
N THR A 225 16.21 5.40 12.98
CA THR A 225 17.00 4.79 11.90
C THR A 225 16.81 3.29 11.96
N LEU A 226 16.16 2.73 10.93
CA LEU A 226 15.89 1.30 10.87
C LEU A 226 17.18 0.49 10.74
N PRO A 227 17.20 -0.75 11.25
CA PRO A 227 18.38 -1.60 11.18
C PRO A 227 18.88 -1.77 9.73
N ASN A 228 20.20 -1.72 9.54
CA ASN A 228 20.86 -2.00 8.26
C ASN A 228 21.44 -3.42 8.31
N PHE A 229 20.64 -4.42 7.94
CA PHE A 229 21.02 -5.83 8.09
C PHE A 229 22.02 -6.32 7.05
N ASN A 230 22.04 -5.72 5.85
CA ASN A 230 22.96 -6.08 4.77
C ASN A 230 24.32 -5.33 4.86
N ASN A 231 24.47 -4.40 5.80
CA ASN A 231 25.66 -3.57 6.03
C ASN A 231 26.14 -2.77 4.81
N ASN A 232 25.23 -2.35 3.91
CA ASN A 232 25.57 -1.63 2.69
C ASN A 232 25.61 -0.09 2.86
N ASN A 233 25.45 0.42 4.09
CA ASN A 233 25.36 1.84 4.46
C ASN A 233 24.19 2.64 3.82
N LYS A 234 23.19 1.96 3.24
CA LYS A 234 21.91 2.56 2.88
C LYS A 234 20.94 2.34 4.02
N PHE A 235 20.74 3.38 4.80
CA PHE A 235 19.80 3.35 5.92
C PHE A 235 18.44 3.84 5.47
N VAL A 236 17.39 3.31 6.11
CA VAL A 236 16.05 3.88 6.07
C VAL A 236 15.85 4.67 7.36
N ILE A 237 15.45 5.94 7.23
CA ILE A 237 15.14 6.82 8.36
C ILE A 237 13.64 7.08 8.35
N SER A 238 12.98 6.76 9.46
CA SER A 238 11.56 7.05 9.64
C SER A 238 11.36 8.35 10.43
N TYR A 239 10.36 9.13 10.01
CA TYR A 239 9.90 10.37 10.63
C TYR A 239 8.40 10.20 10.89
N LYS A 240 8.01 10.02 12.14
CA LYS A 240 6.62 9.71 12.53
C LYS A 240 6.03 10.88 13.29
N TYR A 241 5.17 11.62 12.62
CA TYR A 241 4.43 12.75 13.18
C TYR A 241 3.10 12.28 13.75
N PHE A 242 2.73 12.82 14.92
CA PHE A 242 1.47 12.49 15.59
C PHE A 242 1.03 13.61 16.56
N SER A 243 -0.21 13.52 17.01
CA SER A 243 -0.81 14.40 18.00
C SER A 243 -1.38 13.58 19.17
N LYS A 244 -1.63 14.23 20.31
CA LYS A 244 -2.44 13.63 21.40
C LYS A 244 -3.90 14.05 21.32
N GLN A 245 -4.19 15.06 20.50
CA GLN A 245 -5.47 15.75 20.40
C GLN A 245 -6.36 15.14 19.31
N ASN A 246 -5.75 14.47 18.34
CA ASN A 246 -6.44 13.72 17.29
C ASN A 246 -5.70 12.40 16.99
N ASP A 247 -6.36 11.51 16.23
CA ASP A 247 -5.85 10.19 15.89
C ASP A 247 -5.04 10.17 14.58
N LYS A 248 -4.85 11.32 13.92
CA LYS A 248 -4.15 11.41 12.63
C LYS A 248 -2.65 11.22 12.80
N LYS A 249 -2.04 10.64 11.77
CA LYS A 249 -0.59 10.40 11.72
C LYS A 249 -0.06 10.69 10.33
N VAL A 250 1.15 11.26 10.26
CA VAL A 250 1.91 11.40 9.02
C VAL A 250 3.26 10.71 9.23
N TRP A 251 3.54 9.65 8.47
CA TRP A 251 4.78 8.89 8.57
C TRP A 251 5.55 9.02 7.27
N LEU A 252 6.83 9.35 7.36
CA LEU A 252 7.74 9.46 6.21
C LEU A 252 8.93 8.52 6.41
N TYR A 253 9.22 7.68 5.42
CA TYR A 253 10.37 6.79 5.37
C TYR A 253 11.29 7.26 4.25
N LYS A 254 12.44 7.82 4.60
CA LYS A 254 13.47 8.24 3.65
C LYS A 254 14.52 7.15 3.50
N HIS A 255 14.87 6.78 2.27
CA HIS A 255 15.92 5.81 1.98
C HIS A 255 16.82 6.26 0.83
N LYS A 256 18.00 5.64 0.67
CA LYS A 256 18.96 5.99 -0.39
C LYS A 256 18.75 5.25 -1.72
N SER A 257 17.80 4.33 -1.81
CA SER A 257 17.42 3.69 -3.08
C SER A 257 16.77 4.69 -4.06
N GLY A 258 16.63 4.29 -5.32
CA GLY A 258 15.90 5.07 -6.33
C GLY A 258 14.39 4.82 -6.28
N HIS A 259 13.73 4.96 -7.44
CA HIS A 259 12.29 4.76 -7.63
C HIS A 259 11.91 3.27 -7.47
N SER A 260 11.53 2.84 -6.27
CA SER A 260 11.34 1.41 -5.99
C SER A 260 10.40 1.16 -4.81
N TRP A 261 9.61 0.08 -4.92
CA TRP A 261 8.92 -0.55 -3.78
C TRP A 261 9.85 -1.45 -2.98
N ASP A 262 10.83 -2.08 -3.64
CA ASP A 262 11.83 -2.91 -2.96
C ASP A 262 12.93 -2.00 -2.41
N VAL A 263 13.02 -1.96 -1.09
CA VAL A 263 13.96 -1.13 -0.34
C VAL A 263 14.80 -2.02 0.56
N ASP A 264 16.10 -1.79 0.51
CA ASP A 264 17.07 -2.50 1.33
C ASP A 264 16.67 -2.48 2.82
N ASP A 265 16.72 -3.66 3.44
CA ASP A 265 16.56 -3.90 4.89
C ASP A 265 15.16 -3.66 5.49
N ILE A 266 14.14 -3.35 4.68
CA ILE A 266 12.76 -3.24 5.13
C ILE A 266 11.81 -4.06 4.24
N VAL A 267 10.71 -4.53 4.83
CA VAL A 267 9.58 -5.07 4.06
C VAL A 267 8.53 -3.98 4.00
N VAL A 268 8.46 -3.26 2.87
CA VAL A 268 7.58 -2.08 2.72
C VAL A 268 6.12 -2.41 3.06
N ALA A 269 5.63 -3.58 2.65
CA ALA A 269 4.30 -4.07 2.97
C ALA A 269 4.03 -4.11 4.49
N GLU A 270 5.00 -4.58 5.29
CA GLU A 270 4.86 -4.70 6.73
C GLU A 270 4.79 -3.33 7.41
N GLU A 271 5.55 -2.36 6.91
CA GLU A 271 5.51 -0.98 7.42
C GLU A 271 4.19 -0.29 7.05
N ILE A 272 3.67 -0.52 5.84
CA ILE A 272 2.36 -0.03 5.39
C ILE A 272 1.25 -0.64 6.24
N TRP A 273 1.22 -1.96 6.43
CA TRP A 273 0.22 -2.60 7.28
C TRP A 273 0.37 -2.17 8.75
N GLY A 274 1.59 -2.04 9.23
CA GLY A 274 1.89 -1.50 10.56
C GLY A 274 1.33 -0.09 10.77
N PHE A 275 1.26 0.71 9.70
CA PHE A 275 0.59 2.01 9.68
C PHE A 275 -0.94 1.89 9.63
N PHE A 276 -1.51 1.14 8.68
CA PHE A 276 -2.97 0.97 8.54
C PHE A 276 -3.62 0.37 9.78
N SER A 277 -2.97 -0.62 10.40
CA SER A 277 -3.44 -1.28 11.62
C SER A 277 -3.60 -0.33 12.82
N GLN A 278 -2.98 0.86 12.79
CA GLN A 278 -3.18 1.88 13.81
C GLN A 278 -4.59 2.47 13.82
N PHE A 279 -5.35 2.30 12.73
CA PHE A 279 -6.66 2.92 12.50
C PHE A 279 -7.81 1.92 12.44
N LEU A 280 -7.55 0.64 12.72
CA LEU A 280 -8.59 -0.37 12.75
C LEU A 280 -9.59 -0.05 13.86
N SER A 281 -10.85 0.06 13.46
CA SER A 281 -11.97 0.26 14.37
C SER A 281 -12.37 -1.10 14.94
N ASN A 282 -12.18 -1.32 16.25
CA ASN A 282 -12.58 -2.55 16.91
C ASN A 282 -14.11 -2.62 17.00
N ASN A 283 -14.78 -3.27 16.05
CA ASN A 283 -16.11 -3.82 16.30
C ASN A 283 -15.98 -5.07 17.16
N ASN A 284 -16.87 -5.22 18.14
CA ASN A 284 -16.83 -6.24 19.20
C ASN A 284 -16.67 -7.68 18.67
N SER A 285 -15.42 -8.15 18.58
CA SER A 285 -15.02 -9.53 18.78
C SER A 285 -13.53 -9.52 19.05
N SER A 286 -13.11 -10.43 19.91
CA SER A 286 -11.78 -10.48 20.51
C SER A 286 -10.68 -10.79 19.47
N MET A 287 -10.30 -9.84 18.63
CA MET A 287 -8.91 -9.77 18.19
C MET A 287 -8.10 -9.26 19.37
N THR A 288 -7.77 -10.17 20.28
CA THR A 288 -6.46 -10.07 20.93
C THR A 288 -5.46 -10.02 19.79
N PHE A 289 -5.02 -8.80 19.43
CA PHE A 289 -3.76 -8.61 18.74
C PHE A 289 -2.71 -9.28 19.63
N ILE A 290 -2.40 -10.54 19.35
CA ILE A 290 -1.13 -11.09 19.75
C ILE A 290 -0.15 -10.29 18.89
N ASN A 291 0.42 -9.28 19.51
CA ASN A 291 1.45 -8.43 18.95
C ASN A 291 2.70 -9.30 18.76
N ASN A 292 2.65 -10.24 17.82
CA ASN A 292 3.79 -11.06 17.40
C ASN A 292 4.59 -10.27 16.35
N LYS A 293 4.89 -9.00 16.65
CA LYS A 293 5.96 -8.31 15.96
C LYS A 293 7.24 -8.94 16.48
N LYS A 294 7.66 -10.00 15.81
CA LYS A 294 8.89 -10.72 16.14
C LYS A 294 10.05 -9.97 15.51
N PHE A 295 10.97 -9.50 16.34
CA PHE A 295 12.15 -8.77 15.91
C PHE A 295 13.28 -9.76 15.63
N LEU A 296 13.89 -9.66 14.46
CA LEU A 296 15.02 -10.50 14.10
C LEU A 296 16.21 -10.18 15.03
N ILE A 297 16.64 -11.16 15.82
CA ILE A 297 17.82 -11.06 16.70
C ILE A 297 19.09 -11.42 15.94
N LYS A 298 19.06 -12.52 15.18
CA LYS A 298 20.30 -13.09 14.60
C LYS A 298 20.07 -13.89 13.33
N LYS A 299 21.01 -13.80 12.40
CA LYS A 299 21.14 -14.71 11.26
C LYS A 299 22.35 -15.61 11.48
N ILE A 300 22.14 -16.92 11.50
CA ILE A 300 23.23 -17.90 11.61
C ILE A 300 23.20 -18.91 10.46
N ASP A 301 24.38 -19.44 10.11
CA ASP A 301 24.45 -20.63 9.27
C ASP A 301 24.12 -21.90 10.08
N LEU A 302 24.10 -23.06 9.41
CA LEU A 302 23.87 -24.36 10.06
C LEU A 302 24.92 -24.72 11.13
N LEU A 303 26.04 -24.01 11.19
CA LEU A 303 27.12 -24.20 12.16
C LEU A 303 27.08 -23.15 13.30
N GLY A 304 26.06 -22.29 13.35
CA GLY A 304 25.90 -21.28 14.39
C GLY A 304 26.76 -20.03 14.22
N ARG A 305 27.42 -19.87 13.07
CA ARG A 305 28.24 -18.69 12.74
C ARG A 305 27.35 -17.62 12.12
N GLU A 306 27.71 -16.35 12.30
CA GLU A 306 27.01 -15.24 11.67
C GLU A 306 27.00 -15.40 10.15
N ALA A 307 25.81 -15.36 9.55
CA ALA A 307 25.64 -15.69 8.14
C ALA A 307 26.00 -14.51 7.22
N ILE A 308 26.82 -14.77 6.20
CA ILE A 308 27.43 -13.75 5.32
C ILE A 308 26.93 -13.87 3.87
N ASN A 309 25.60 -13.94 3.69
CA ASN A 309 24.87 -13.80 2.42
C ASN A 309 24.65 -15.03 1.53
N LYS A 310 25.23 -16.22 1.76
CA LYS A 310 24.99 -17.41 0.89
C LYS A 310 24.56 -18.67 1.65
N GLY A 311 23.74 -19.51 1.02
CA GLY A 311 23.39 -20.85 1.49
C GLY A 311 22.26 -20.91 2.53
N PHE A 312 22.22 -22.00 3.31
CA PHE A 312 21.23 -22.19 4.38
C PHE A 312 21.46 -21.23 5.54
N GLN A 313 20.42 -20.48 5.89
CA GLN A 313 20.43 -19.52 6.98
C GLN A 313 19.24 -19.73 7.90
N LEU A 314 19.47 -19.55 9.20
CA LEU A 314 18.47 -19.54 10.25
C LEU A 314 18.32 -18.11 10.77
N PHE A 315 17.10 -17.61 10.73
CA PHE A 315 16.68 -16.29 11.19
C PHE A 315 16.01 -16.49 12.55
N ILE A 316 16.68 -16.07 13.61
CA ILE A 316 16.23 -16.22 15.00
C ILE A 316 15.58 -14.91 15.43
N TYR A 317 14.34 -14.98 15.91
CA TYR A 317 13.59 -13.83 16.37
C TYR A 317 13.51 -13.76 17.90
N ASP A 318 13.09 -12.62 18.43
CA ASP A 318 12.97 -12.35 19.87
C ASP A 318 11.85 -13.10 20.57
N ASP A 319 10.83 -13.51 19.83
CA ASP A 319 9.80 -14.44 20.28
C ASP A 319 10.31 -15.91 20.36
N GLY A 320 11.56 -16.17 19.98
CA GLY A 320 12.19 -17.49 19.97
C GLY A 320 11.86 -18.33 18.74
N SER A 321 11.08 -17.80 17.80
CA SER A 321 10.82 -18.47 16.52
C SER A 321 12.08 -18.48 15.65
N VAL A 322 12.18 -19.47 14.76
CA VAL A 322 13.29 -19.63 13.82
C VAL A 322 12.77 -19.86 12.41
N GLU A 323 13.09 -18.97 11.47
CA GLU A 323 12.85 -19.19 10.05
C GLU A 323 14.09 -19.74 9.35
N LYS A 324 13.88 -20.71 8.46
CA LYS A 324 14.94 -21.32 7.67
C LYS A 324 14.80 -20.88 6.22
N LYS A 325 15.79 -20.17 5.69
CA LYS A 325 15.83 -19.73 4.29
C LYS A 325 17.06 -20.28 3.59
N TYR A 326 16.95 -20.55 2.29
CA TYR A 326 18.07 -20.95 1.44
C TYR A 326 18.22 -19.92 0.33
N PHE A 327 19.37 -19.25 0.30
CA PHE A 327 19.68 -18.26 -0.72
C PHE A 327 20.48 -18.95 -1.84
N LEU A 328 19.85 -19.05 -3.01
CA LEU A 328 20.46 -19.51 -4.27
C LEU A 328 21.35 -18.40 -4.86
N GLU A 329 22.31 -18.79 -5.70
CA GLU A 329 23.22 -17.86 -6.40
C GLU A 329 22.52 -16.92 -7.38
#